data_AF-A0A1C3P4N9-F1
#
_entry.id   AF-A0A1C3P4N9-F1
#
_cell.length_a   1.000
_cell.length_b   1.000
_cell.length_c   1.000
_cell.angle_alpha   90.00
_cell.angle_beta   90.00
_cell.angle_gamma   90.00
#
_symmetry.space_group_name_H-M   'P 1'
#
loop_
_entity.id
_entity.type
_entity.pdbx_description
1 polymer ?
#
loop_
_entity_poly.entity_id
_entity_poly.type
_entity_poly.pdbx_seq_one_letter_code
_entity_poly.pdbx_strand_id
1 'polypeptide(L)'
;MKAMAERLELPYTVYTNMSPTIYGGPESLPAQSEEHLRKRKIFTGCNAGHTFFHVDPHGMASICKVGRDPQIPLMDEGADGLRRLGEIADALLLRQGGCSGCTLSGTCGTCMPLVTLYRKAKAPLSMYCQH
;
A
#
# COMPACT_ATOMS: atom_id res chain seq x y z
N MET A 1 14.54 -16.77 9.04
CA MET A 1 13.36 -16.26 9.78
C MET A 1 12.16 -17.21 9.72
N LYS A 2 11.78 -17.81 8.57
CA LYS A 2 10.69 -18.82 8.47
C LYS A 2 10.81 -19.96 9.50
N ALA A 3 11.93 -20.68 9.49
CA ALA A 3 12.17 -21.81 10.41
C ALA A 3 12.13 -21.42 11.90
N MET A 4 12.40 -20.16 12.23
CA MET A 4 12.29 -19.65 13.59
C MET A 4 10.83 -19.37 13.98
N ALA A 5 10.03 -18.81 13.07
CA ALA A 5 8.61 -18.58 13.29
C ALA A 5 7.83 -19.91 13.40
N GLU A 6 8.20 -20.92 12.60
CA GLU A 6 7.64 -22.28 12.68
C GLU A 6 7.96 -22.93 14.02
N ARG A 7 9.20 -22.82 14.50
CA ARG A 7 9.61 -23.37 15.81
C ARG A 7 8.90 -22.69 17.00
N LEU A 8 8.50 -21.43 16.83
CA LEU A 8 7.83 -20.65 17.88
C LEU A 8 6.31 -20.65 17.74
N GLU A 9 5.76 -21.40 16.78
CA GLU A 9 4.31 -21.49 16.50
C GLU A 9 3.64 -20.12 16.27
N LEU A 10 4.40 -19.17 15.73
CA LEU A 10 3.88 -17.82 15.48
C LEU A 10 3.25 -17.75 14.08
N PRO A 11 2.07 -17.12 13.94
CA PRO A 11 1.49 -16.84 12.62
C PRO A 11 2.46 -15.99 11.80
N TYR A 12 2.73 -16.40 10.56
CA TYR A 12 3.60 -15.63 9.65
C TYR A 12 3.08 -15.65 8.21
N THR A 13 3.52 -14.66 7.42
CA THR A 13 3.28 -14.59 5.98
C THR A 13 4.61 -14.32 5.28
N VAL A 14 4.95 -15.17 4.31
CA VAL A 14 6.16 -14.99 3.49
C VAL A 14 5.80 -14.15 2.28
N TYR A 15 6.40 -12.97 2.18
CA TYR A 15 6.34 -12.15 0.98
C TYR A 15 7.51 -12.55 0.07
N THR A 16 7.25 -13.39 -0.93
CA THR A 16 8.22 -13.80 -1.94
C THR A 16 8.40 -12.77 -3.06
N ASN A 17 7.67 -11.64 -3.00
CA ASN A 17 7.61 -10.62 -4.04
C ASN A 17 8.48 -9.39 -3.71
N MET A 18 9.75 -9.61 -3.40
CA MET A 18 10.77 -8.59 -3.64
C MET A 18 11.65 -9.16 -4.75
N SER A 19 11.68 -8.48 -5.90
CA SER A 19 12.37 -8.81 -7.16
C SER A 19 13.63 -9.69 -7.03
N PRO A 20 13.89 -10.57 -8.02
CA PRO A 20 13.67 -10.34 -9.45
C PRO A 20 12.54 -11.16 -10.08
N THR A 21 12.15 -10.71 -11.27
CA THR A 21 10.97 -11.11 -12.03
C THR A 21 11.13 -12.52 -12.62
N ILE A 22 10.04 -13.19 -13.04
CA ILE A 22 10.03 -14.60 -13.49
C ILE A 22 11.05 -14.84 -14.63
N TYR A 23 11.19 -13.89 -15.55
CA TYR A 23 12.07 -14.00 -16.71
C TYR A 23 13.37 -13.20 -16.58
N GLY A 24 13.63 -12.58 -15.42
CA GLY A 24 14.81 -11.74 -15.20
C GLY A 24 14.86 -10.45 -16.04
N GLY A 25 13.79 -10.14 -16.77
CA GLY A 25 13.65 -8.92 -17.56
C GLY A 25 13.28 -7.68 -16.73
N PRO A 26 13.40 -6.48 -17.34
CA PRO A 26 13.12 -5.21 -16.67
C PRO A 26 11.63 -4.99 -16.40
N GLU A 27 10.75 -5.83 -16.95
CA GLU A 27 9.32 -5.71 -16.77
C GLU A 27 8.92 -6.08 -15.35
N SER A 28 7.88 -5.44 -14.81
CA SER A 28 7.34 -5.81 -13.51
C SER A 28 6.77 -7.24 -13.52
N LEU A 29 6.87 -7.96 -12.40
CA LEU A 29 6.29 -9.30 -12.26
C LEU A 29 4.81 -9.40 -12.70
N PRO A 30 3.94 -8.40 -12.40
CA PRO A 30 2.59 -8.33 -12.96
C PRO A 30 2.51 -8.34 -14.49
N ALA A 31 3.44 -7.69 -15.19
CA ALA A 31 3.47 -7.66 -16.65
C ALA A 31 3.96 -9.00 -17.24
N GLN A 32 4.68 -9.81 -16.46
CA GLN A 32 5.22 -11.09 -16.90
C GLN A 32 4.27 -12.27 -16.63
N SER A 33 3.31 -12.12 -15.73
CA SER A 33 2.34 -13.17 -15.42
C SER A 33 1.03 -12.60 -14.89
N GLU A 34 0.18 -12.14 -15.81
CA GLU A 34 -1.17 -11.68 -15.49
C GLU A 34 -2.03 -12.80 -14.89
N GLU A 35 -1.84 -14.05 -15.32
CA GLU A 35 -2.58 -15.22 -14.82
C GLU A 35 -2.40 -15.44 -13.31
N HIS A 36 -1.23 -15.09 -12.77
CA HIS A 36 -0.94 -15.23 -11.34
C HIS A 36 -1.26 -13.96 -10.54
N LEU A 37 -1.75 -12.90 -11.20
CA LEU A 37 -2.29 -11.75 -10.49
C LEU A 37 -3.61 -12.11 -9.84
N ARG A 38 -3.57 -12.27 -8.52
CA ARG A 38 -4.78 -12.40 -7.73
C ARG A 38 -5.64 -11.16 -7.90
N LYS A 39 -6.91 -11.35 -8.25
CA LYS A 39 -7.90 -10.26 -8.21
C LYS A 39 -7.86 -9.61 -6.84
N ARG A 40 -7.74 -8.28 -6.83
CA ARG A 40 -7.81 -7.53 -5.57
C ARG A 40 -9.18 -7.77 -4.94
N LYS A 41 -9.18 -8.05 -3.64
CA LYS A 41 -10.42 -8.05 -2.86
C LYS A 41 -11.00 -6.63 -2.84
N ILE A 42 -12.31 -6.53 -2.66
CA ILE A 42 -12.99 -5.25 -2.46
C ILE A 42 -12.33 -4.54 -1.27
N PHE A 43 -12.03 -3.25 -1.44
CA PHE A 43 -11.40 -2.47 -0.40
C PHE A 43 -12.46 -2.01 0.60
N THR A 44 -12.44 -2.57 1.81
CA THR A 44 -13.40 -2.28 2.89
C THR A 44 -12.83 -1.35 3.96
N GLY A 45 -11.66 -0.74 3.72
CA GLY A 45 -10.91 0.04 4.70
C GLY A 45 -9.56 -0.57 5.05
N CYS A 46 -8.73 0.18 5.79
CA CYS A 46 -7.41 -0.24 6.24
C CYS A 46 -7.01 0.51 7.52
N ASN A 47 -6.30 -0.16 8.43
CA ASN A 47 -5.83 0.44 9.69
C ASN A 47 -4.45 1.11 9.59
N ALA A 48 -4.00 1.41 8.37
CA ALA A 48 -2.74 2.11 8.12
C ALA A 48 -2.74 3.46 8.85
N GLY A 49 -1.68 3.80 9.58
CA GLY A 49 -1.56 5.00 10.39
C GLY A 49 -2.29 4.96 11.74
N HIS A 50 -3.15 3.97 11.99
CA HIS A 50 -3.91 3.83 13.25
C HIS A 50 -3.40 2.70 14.14
N THR A 51 -3.21 1.50 13.58
CA THR A 51 -2.70 0.33 14.34
C THR A 51 -1.36 -0.17 13.84
N PHE A 52 -0.92 0.32 12.69
CA PHE A 52 0.40 0.04 12.13
C PHE A 52 0.85 1.21 11.26
N PHE A 53 2.16 1.32 11.07
CA PHE A 53 2.77 2.30 10.18
C PHE A 53 4.02 1.70 9.53
N HIS A 54 4.57 2.41 8.56
CA HIS A 54 5.81 2.07 7.89
C HIS A 54 6.89 3.06 8.31
N VAL A 55 8.12 2.59 8.52
CA VAL A 55 9.30 3.45 8.69
C VAL A 55 10.36 2.99 7.70
N ASP A 56 10.97 3.95 7.00
CA ASP A 56 12.09 3.66 6.11
C ASP A 56 13.45 3.67 6.84
N PRO A 57 14.56 3.27 6.18
CA PRO A 57 15.88 3.25 6.81
C PRO A 57 16.41 4.61 7.27
N HIS A 58 15.82 5.72 6.83
CA HIS A 58 16.18 7.07 7.26
C HIS A 58 15.37 7.54 8.47
N GLY A 59 14.50 6.68 9.02
CA GLY A 59 13.67 7.02 10.16
C GLY A 59 12.42 7.83 9.78
N MET A 60 12.03 7.83 8.49
CA MET A 60 10.82 8.52 8.05
C MET A 60 9.60 7.62 8.18
N ALA A 61 8.66 8.01 9.05
CA ALA A 61 7.42 7.27 9.27
C ALA A 61 6.29 7.73 8.35
N SER A 62 5.52 6.79 7.83
CA SER A 62 4.35 7.04 6.98
C SER A 62 3.23 6.04 7.30
N ILE A 63 2.00 6.34 6.87
CA ILE A 63 0.82 5.52 7.24
C ILE A 63 0.95 4.06 6.79
N CYS A 64 1.58 3.81 5.64
CA CYS A 64 1.94 2.48 5.15
C CYS A 64 3.01 2.56 4.05
N LYS A 65 3.43 1.40 3.53
CA LYS A 65 4.41 1.30 2.43
C LYS A 65 3.96 2.00 1.13
N VAL A 66 2.64 2.12 0.92
CA VAL A 66 2.04 2.69 -0.30
C VAL A 66 1.79 4.19 -0.15
N GLY A 67 1.08 4.60 0.90
CA GLY A 67 0.84 6.00 1.25
C GLY A 67 2.03 6.56 2.02
N ARG A 68 3.10 6.92 1.29
CA ARG A 68 4.35 7.39 1.90
C ARG A 68 4.32 8.86 2.26
N ASP A 69 3.57 9.70 1.56
CA ASP A 69 3.57 11.16 1.81
C ASP A 69 2.22 11.62 2.35
N PRO A 70 2.19 12.45 3.41
CA PRO A 70 3.33 13.03 4.14
C PRO A 70 4.07 12.03 5.07
N GLN A 71 5.32 12.37 5.40
CA GLN A 71 6.22 11.59 6.27
C GLN A 71 6.51 12.33 7.57
N ILE A 72 6.79 11.58 8.63
CA ILE A 72 7.17 12.08 9.96
C ILE A 72 8.63 11.72 10.24
N PRO A 73 9.54 12.69 10.40
CA PRO A 73 10.93 12.44 10.72
C PRO A 73 11.08 12.03 12.19
N LEU A 74 11.18 10.72 12.45
CA LEU A 74 11.27 10.21 13.82
C LEU A 74 12.57 10.59 14.54
N MET A 75 13.63 10.88 13.77
CA MET A 75 14.90 11.32 14.34
C MET A 75 14.81 12.71 14.96
N ASP A 76 13.88 13.55 14.47
CA ASP A 76 13.69 14.92 14.96
C ASP A 76 12.51 15.01 15.94
N GLU A 77 11.41 14.33 15.63
CA GLU A 77 10.15 14.46 16.40
C GLU A 77 9.95 13.34 17.44
N GLY A 78 10.70 12.24 17.35
CA GLY A 78 10.51 11.07 18.19
C GLY A 78 9.12 10.44 18.05
N ALA A 79 8.69 9.75 19.11
CA ALA A 79 7.42 9.02 19.13
C ALA A 79 6.19 9.95 19.13
N ASP A 80 6.32 11.18 19.61
CA ASP A 80 5.19 12.12 19.69
C ASP A 80 4.66 12.50 18.31
N GLY A 81 5.55 12.60 17.31
CA GLY A 81 5.17 12.85 15.93
C GLY A 81 4.17 11.82 15.39
N LEU A 82 4.29 10.54 15.80
CA LEU A 82 3.44 9.44 15.33
C LEU A 82 1.95 9.66 15.61
N ARG A 83 1.59 10.49 16.60
CA ARG A 83 0.19 10.81 16.93
C ARG A 83 -0.59 11.39 15.75
N ARG A 84 0.10 12.04 14.80
CA ARG A 84 -0.49 12.65 13.60
C ARG A 84 -0.82 11.64 12.50
N LEU A 85 -0.31 10.41 12.58
CA LEU A 85 -0.51 9.40 11.52
C LEU A 85 -1.98 9.02 11.32
N GLY A 86 -2.80 9.02 12.37
CA GLY A 86 -4.23 8.73 12.27
C GLY A 86 -4.96 9.77 11.40
N GLU A 87 -4.73 11.05 11.66
CA GLU A 87 -5.32 12.15 10.88
C GLU A 87 -4.83 12.13 9.42
N ILE A 88 -3.53 11.86 9.20
CA ILE A 88 -2.95 11.69 7.87
C ILE A 88 -3.62 10.51 7.14
N ALA A 89 -3.83 9.39 7.82
CA ALA A 89 -4.45 8.22 7.24
C ALA A 89 -5.89 8.47 6.81
N ASP A 90 -6.67 9.10 7.69
CA ASP A 90 -8.07 9.42 7.40
C ASP A 90 -8.16 10.33 6.17
N ALA A 91 -7.32 11.37 6.10
CA ALA A 91 -7.29 12.26 4.93
C ALA A 91 -6.89 11.54 3.63
N LEU A 92 -5.87 10.67 3.68
CA LEU A 92 -5.36 9.96 2.49
C LEU A 92 -6.29 8.86 1.98
N LEU A 93 -7.11 8.27 2.85
CA LEU A 93 -8.04 7.21 2.49
C LEU A 93 -9.36 7.72 1.88
N LEU A 94 -9.69 9.00 2.07
CA LEU A 94 -10.88 9.62 1.47
C LEU A 94 -10.87 9.53 -0.06
N ARG A 95 -12.03 9.21 -0.64
CA ARG A 95 -12.22 9.20 -2.10
C ARG A 95 -12.13 10.62 -2.66
N GLN A 96 -11.32 10.80 -3.70
CA GLN A 96 -11.00 12.12 -4.27
C GLN A 96 -11.08 12.11 -5.81
N GLY A 97 -11.35 13.29 -6.39
CA GLY A 97 -11.48 13.48 -7.85
C GLY A 97 -12.59 12.61 -8.43
N GLY A 98 -12.37 11.97 -9.57
CA GLY A 98 -13.35 11.06 -10.20
C GLY A 98 -13.70 9.81 -9.38
N CYS A 99 -13.05 9.59 -8.22
CA CYS A 99 -13.47 8.54 -7.29
C CYS A 99 -14.56 9.03 -6.32
N SER A 100 -14.71 10.36 -6.14
CA SER A 100 -15.77 10.96 -5.35
C SER A 100 -17.10 10.77 -6.09
N GLY A 101 -18.10 10.18 -5.42
CA GLY A 101 -19.40 9.89 -6.04
C GLY A 101 -19.41 8.76 -7.08
N CYS A 102 -18.31 8.01 -7.24
CA CYS A 102 -18.27 6.89 -8.18
C CYS A 102 -19.22 5.77 -7.73
N THR A 103 -20.15 5.39 -8.61
CA THR A 103 -21.17 4.35 -8.36
C THR A 103 -20.56 2.96 -8.18
N LEU A 104 -19.36 2.73 -8.72
CA LEU A 104 -18.61 1.47 -8.57
C LEU A 104 -17.71 1.45 -7.32
N SER A 105 -17.72 2.51 -6.50
CA SER A 105 -16.81 2.61 -5.34
C SER A 105 -17.01 1.48 -4.31
N GLY A 106 -18.24 0.96 -4.18
CA GLY A 106 -18.57 -0.16 -3.29
C GLY A 106 -17.99 -1.51 -3.71
N THR A 107 -17.57 -1.66 -4.97
CA THR A 107 -16.90 -2.87 -5.50
C THR A 107 -15.44 -2.63 -5.88
N CYS A 108 -14.92 -1.42 -5.62
CA CYS A 108 -13.56 -1.04 -5.96
C CYS A 108 -12.54 -1.68 -5.00
N GLY A 109 -11.60 -2.46 -5.53
CA GLY A 109 -10.51 -3.08 -4.77
C GLY A 109 -9.27 -2.21 -4.57
N THR A 110 -9.29 -0.95 -5.04
CA THR A 110 -8.10 -0.07 -5.01
C THR A 110 -8.25 1.01 -3.95
N CYS A 111 -7.32 1.05 -3.00
CA CYS A 111 -7.23 2.11 -1.99
C CYS A 111 -6.75 3.43 -2.60
N MET A 112 -7.12 4.55 -1.99
CA MET A 112 -6.79 5.86 -2.55
C MET A 112 -5.29 6.18 -2.63
N PRO A 113 -4.44 5.83 -1.65
CA PRO A 113 -3.00 6.01 -1.80
C PRO A 113 -2.43 5.34 -3.06
N LEU A 114 -2.95 4.17 -3.42
CA LEU A 114 -2.53 3.45 -4.62
C LEU A 114 -3.05 4.11 -5.90
N VAL A 115 -4.31 4.60 -5.90
CA VAL A 115 -4.84 5.41 -7.01
C VAL A 115 -3.95 6.64 -7.25
N THR A 116 -3.53 7.33 -6.18
CA THR A 116 -2.66 8.49 -6.27
C THR A 116 -1.32 8.15 -6.92
N LEU A 117 -0.71 6.99 -6.59
CA LEU A 117 0.51 6.53 -7.25
C LEU A 117 0.30 6.24 -8.74
N TYR A 118 -0.78 5.55 -9.11
CA TYR A 118 -1.09 5.32 -10.53
C TYR A 118 -1.27 6.62 -11.31
N ARG A 119 -2.01 7.58 -10.74
CA ARG A 119 -2.18 8.92 -11.34
C ARG A 119 -0.84 9.64 -11.50
N LYS A 120 0.01 9.63 -10.46
CA LYS A 120 1.35 10.24 -10.50
C LYS A 120 2.24 9.60 -11.57
N ALA A 121 2.14 8.28 -11.74
CA ALA A 121 2.83 7.53 -12.77
C ALA A 121 2.21 7.68 -14.17
N LYS A 122 1.10 8.42 -14.31
CA LYS A 122 0.31 8.52 -15.55
C LYS A 122 -0.05 7.13 -16.12
N ALA A 123 -0.31 6.18 -15.24
CA ALA A 123 -0.66 4.83 -15.65
C ALA A 123 -2.00 4.83 -16.41
N PRO A 124 -2.20 3.92 -17.38
CA PRO A 124 -3.48 3.73 -18.03
C PRO A 124 -4.60 3.52 -17.02
N LEU A 125 -5.77 4.13 -17.27
CA LEU A 125 -6.91 4.11 -16.37
C LEU A 125 -7.36 2.67 -16.04
N SER A 126 -7.28 1.78 -17.03
CA SER A 126 -7.61 0.35 -16.92
C SER A 126 -6.78 -0.41 -15.88
N MET A 127 -5.60 0.09 -15.48
CA MET A 127 -4.79 -0.55 -14.45
C MET A 127 -5.40 -0.46 -13.05
N TYR A 128 -6.30 0.50 -12.79
CA TYR A 128 -6.76 0.78 -11.44
C TYR A 128 -8.24 1.21 -11.33
N CYS A 129 -8.90 1.46 -12.45
CA CYS A 129 -10.30 1.87 -12.55
C CYS A 129 -11.09 0.91 -13.43
N GLN A 130 -12.38 0.74 -13.13
CA GLN A 130 -13.32 -0.14 -13.85
C GLN A 130 -14.23 0.61 -14.83
N HIS A 131 -14.11 1.95 -14.90
CA HIS A 131 -14.74 2.77 -15.94
C HIS A 131 -13.97 2.66 -17.25
#